data_AF-A0A3N5KMB4-F1
#
_entry.id   AF-A0A3N5KMB4-F1
#
_cell.length_a   1.000
_cell.length_b   1.000
_cell.length_c   1.000
_cell.angle_alpha   90.00
_cell.angle_beta   90.00
_cell.angle_gamma   90.00
#
_symmetry.space_group_name_H-M   'P 1'
#
loop_
_entity.id
_entity.type
_entity.pdbx_description
1 polymer ?
#
loop_
_entity_poly.entity_id
_entity_poly.type
_entity_poly.pdbx_seq_one_letter_code
_entity_poly.pdbx_strand_id
1 'polypeptide(L)'
;MKRIHHTWDKWECYPAGFYENKPVDTNLTEDDCKKIYSELLRDIPMFEASMMSIMQEWKNSCEHYLSNESMNRIAWLGQASLCYAKGIPARFRGGFNLLSEEEQDTANKSALKFLNKWLVNHGQQPLTMEQAQSKTEANLY
;
A
#
# COMPACT_ATOMS: atom_id res chain seq x y z
N MET A 1 -8.40 -15.55 6.55
CA MET A 1 -8.76 -15.78 5.14
C MET A 1 -7.81 -16.82 4.52
N LYS A 2 -8.22 -17.57 3.47
CA LYS A 2 -7.28 -18.37 2.67
C LYS A 2 -6.47 -17.45 1.76
N ARG A 3 -5.14 -17.56 1.78
CA ARG A 3 -4.25 -16.79 0.88
C ARG A 3 -4.56 -17.10 -0.59
N ILE A 4 -4.68 -16.05 -1.39
CA ILE A 4 -4.90 -16.11 -2.83
C ILE A 4 -3.56 -15.85 -3.51
N HIS A 5 -3.19 -16.72 -4.46
CA HIS A 5 -1.94 -16.64 -5.18
C HIS A 5 -2.19 -16.36 -6.65
N HIS A 6 -1.43 -15.40 -7.17
CA HIS A 6 -1.35 -15.07 -8.58
C HIS A 6 0.12 -15.14 -8.97
N THR A 7 0.42 -15.55 -10.19
CA THR A 7 1.78 -15.47 -10.73
C THR A 7 2.16 -14.01 -10.99
N TRP A 8 3.44 -13.69 -10.90
CA TRP A 8 3.91 -12.30 -10.89
C TRP A 8 3.54 -11.52 -12.15
N ASP A 9 3.42 -12.20 -13.28
CA ASP A 9 3.02 -11.65 -14.59
C ASP A 9 1.57 -11.16 -14.61
N LYS A 10 0.75 -11.56 -13.63
CA LYS A 10 -0.65 -11.15 -13.49
C LYS A 10 -0.85 -10.03 -12.48
N TRP A 11 0.16 -9.69 -11.70
CA TRP A 11 0.08 -8.60 -10.72
C TRP A 11 0.13 -7.27 -11.46
N GLU A 12 -0.94 -6.50 -11.41
CA GLU A 12 -1.03 -5.21 -12.11
C GLU A 12 0.00 -4.20 -11.58
N CYS A 13 0.40 -4.34 -10.30
CA CYS A 13 1.47 -3.53 -9.72
C CYS A 13 2.85 -3.79 -10.36
N TYR A 14 3.07 -4.97 -10.96
CA TYR A 14 4.36 -5.31 -11.58
C TYR A 14 4.66 -4.45 -12.82
N PRO A 15 3.86 -4.47 -13.91
CA PRO A 15 4.10 -3.61 -15.07
C PRO A 15 3.89 -2.13 -14.76
N ALA A 16 3.19 -1.77 -13.68
CA ALA A 16 3.09 -0.39 -13.19
C ALA A 16 4.39 0.15 -12.56
N GLY A 17 5.40 -0.69 -12.39
CA GLY A 17 6.71 -0.29 -11.89
C GLY A 17 6.87 -0.35 -10.37
N PHE A 18 5.99 -1.05 -9.64
CA PHE A 18 6.05 -1.12 -8.17
C PHE A 18 7.40 -1.64 -7.65
N TYR A 19 8.02 -2.56 -8.39
CA TYR A 19 9.28 -3.22 -8.07
C TYR A 19 10.52 -2.58 -8.72
N GLU A 20 10.34 -1.47 -9.44
CA GLU A 20 11.44 -0.82 -10.14
C GLU A 20 12.39 -0.07 -9.20
N ASN A 21 13.59 0.19 -9.71
CA ASN A 21 14.60 0.94 -8.99
C ASN A 21 14.54 2.45 -9.22
N LYS A 22 13.76 2.89 -10.21
CA LYS A 22 13.64 4.30 -10.60
C LYS A 22 12.18 4.66 -10.82
N PRO A 23 11.77 5.90 -10.49
CA PRO A 23 10.46 6.42 -10.90
C PRO A 23 10.32 6.48 -12.41
N VAL A 24 9.07 6.54 -12.87
CA VAL A 24 8.75 6.76 -14.29
C VAL A 24 9.33 8.08 -14.79
N ASP A 25 9.25 9.15 -13.98
CA ASP A 25 9.95 10.41 -14.26
C ASP A 25 11.41 10.32 -13.79
N THR A 26 12.32 10.14 -14.75
CA THR A 26 13.76 9.96 -14.49
C THR A 26 14.46 11.21 -13.96
N ASN A 27 13.81 12.38 -13.92
CA ASN A 27 14.39 13.60 -13.36
C ASN A 27 14.24 13.69 -11.85
N LEU A 28 13.35 12.87 -11.25
CA LEU A 28 13.14 12.88 -9.81
C LEU A 28 14.32 12.23 -9.10
N THR A 29 14.85 12.95 -8.10
CA THR A 29 15.84 12.40 -7.18
C THR A 29 15.18 11.46 -6.17
N GLU A 30 16.00 10.72 -5.41
CA GLU A 30 15.49 9.87 -4.33
C GLU A 30 14.77 10.69 -3.24
N ASP A 31 15.25 11.90 -2.93
CA ASP A 31 14.64 12.77 -1.94
C ASP A 31 13.32 13.38 -2.44
N ASP A 32 13.24 13.72 -3.74
CA ASP A 32 11.98 14.13 -4.36
C ASP A 32 10.94 13.01 -4.26
N CYS A 33 11.34 11.77 -4.56
CA CYS A 33 10.43 10.62 -4.46
C CYS A 33 9.90 10.41 -3.03
N LYS A 34 10.76 10.52 -2.01
CA LYS A 34 10.37 10.42 -0.60
C LYS A 34 9.46 11.58 -0.19
N LYS A 35 9.73 12.79 -0.67
CA LYS A 35 8.89 13.97 -0.41
C LYS A 35 7.50 13.78 -1.01
N ILE A 36 7.41 13.39 -2.28
CA ILE A 36 6.15 13.09 -2.98
C ILE A 36 5.39 11.97 -2.27
N TYR A 37 6.09 10.94 -1.78
CA TYR A 37 5.49 9.88 -0.96
C TYR A 37 4.80 10.50 0.28
N SER A 38 5.51 11.32 1.05
CA SER A 38 4.95 11.98 2.24
C SER A 38 3.77 12.89 1.88
N GLU A 39 3.86 13.65 0.79
CA GLU A 39 2.82 14.59 0.37
C GLU A 39 1.53 13.85 -0.01
N LEU A 40 1.63 12.73 -0.73
CA LEU A 40 0.48 11.90 -1.03
C LEU A 40 -0.19 11.39 0.25
N LEU A 41 0.59 10.91 1.23
CA LEU A 41 0.03 10.39 2.47
C LEU A 41 -0.58 11.46 3.39
N ARG A 42 -0.10 12.71 3.31
CA ARG A 42 -0.75 13.85 4.01
C ARG A 42 -2.06 14.23 3.36
N ASP A 43 -2.15 14.15 2.04
CA ASP A 43 -3.38 14.42 1.28
C ASP A 43 -4.31 13.20 1.32
N ILE A 44 -5.03 13.05 2.44
CA ILE A 44 -5.95 11.92 2.65
C ILE A 44 -6.99 11.79 1.52
N PRO A 45 -7.64 12.85 1.02
CA PRO A 45 -8.51 12.74 -0.15
C PRO A 45 -7.83 12.12 -1.38
N MET A 46 -6.64 12.58 -1.75
CA MET A 46 -5.89 12.03 -2.88
C MET A 46 -5.40 10.60 -2.62
N PHE A 47 -4.97 10.31 -1.39
CA PHE A 47 -4.55 8.98 -0.98
C PHE A 47 -5.71 7.98 -1.05
N GLU A 48 -6.89 8.34 -0.55
CA GLU A 48 -8.09 7.51 -0.64
C GLU A 48 -8.55 7.31 -2.08
N ALA A 49 -8.47 8.34 -2.93
CA ALA A 49 -8.78 8.21 -4.36
C ALA A 49 -7.82 7.23 -5.06
N SER A 50 -6.54 7.27 -4.72
CA SER A 50 -5.52 6.35 -5.22
C SER A 50 -5.78 4.92 -4.75
N MET A 51 -6.10 4.72 -3.46
CA MET A 51 -6.49 3.42 -2.92
C MET A 51 -7.77 2.87 -3.56
N MET A 52 -8.75 3.73 -3.83
CA MET A 52 -9.97 3.33 -4.52
C MET A 52 -9.66 2.83 -5.94
N SER A 53 -8.73 3.49 -6.64
CA SER A 53 -8.35 3.11 -8.00
C SER A 53 -7.63 1.76 -8.04
N ILE A 54 -6.65 1.52 -7.14
CA ILE A 54 -5.99 0.20 -7.08
C ILE A 54 -6.97 -0.93 -6.74
N MET A 55 -7.99 -0.69 -5.90
CA MET A 55 -8.99 -1.72 -5.57
C MET A 55 -9.86 -2.10 -6.77
N GLN A 56 -10.08 -1.17 -7.71
CA GLN A 56 -10.90 -1.39 -8.89
C GLN A 56 -10.08 -2.00 -10.04
N GLU A 57 -8.85 -1.53 -10.21
CA GLU A 57 -8.03 -1.80 -11.39
C GLU A 57 -6.95 -2.86 -11.15
N TRP A 58 -6.43 -2.99 -9.92
CA TRP A 58 -5.34 -3.90 -9.58
C TRP A 58 -5.86 -5.13 -8.80
N LYS A 59 -6.84 -5.83 -9.38
CA LYS A 59 -7.57 -6.90 -8.71
C LYS A 59 -6.67 -8.04 -8.28
N ASN A 60 -5.83 -8.56 -9.17
CA ASN A 60 -4.96 -9.69 -8.86
C ASN A 60 -3.88 -9.30 -7.83
N SER A 61 -3.33 -8.09 -7.95
CA SER A 61 -2.43 -7.54 -6.92
C SER A 61 -3.13 -7.43 -5.57
N CYS A 62 -4.31 -6.82 -5.49
CA CYS A 62 -5.06 -6.71 -4.24
C CYS A 62 -5.36 -8.09 -3.64
N GLU A 63 -5.83 -9.06 -4.43
CA GLU A 63 -6.03 -10.42 -3.95
C GLU A 63 -4.73 -11.06 -3.44
N HIS A 64 -3.63 -10.90 -4.16
CA HIS A 64 -2.34 -11.47 -3.78
C HIS A 64 -1.82 -10.92 -2.45
N TYR A 65 -1.81 -9.59 -2.30
CA TYR A 65 -1.19 -8.94 -1.14
C TYR A 65 -2.15 -8.81 0.04
N LEU A 66 -3.43 -8.51 -0.17
CA LEU A 66 -4.37 -8.27 0.94
C LEU A 66 -4.88 -9.55 1.59
N SER A 67 -4.84 -10.69 0.88
CA SER A 67 -5.08 -12.02 1.46
C SER A 67 -3.88 -12.58 2.22
N ASN A 68 -2.68 -11.99 2.05
CA ASN A 68 -1.48 -12.43 2.74
C ASN A 68 -1.38 -11.77 4.13
N GLU A 69 -1.80 -12.50 5.15
CA GLU A 69 -1.82 -11.98 6.53
C GLU A 69 -0.42 -11.85 7.15
N SER A 70 0.61 -12.51 6.58
CA SER A 70 1.98 -12.47 7.11
C SER A 70 2.79 -11.25 6.66
N MET A 71 2.18 -10.33 5.89
CA MET A 71 2.84 -9.11 5.42
C MET A 71 2.15 -7.87 5.96
N ASN A 72 2.90 -6.76 5.96
CA ASN A 72 2.35 -5.46 6.29
C ASN A 72 1.46 -4.94 5.14
N ARG A 73 0.18 -5.34 5.18
CA ARG A 73 -0.85 -4.96 4.19
C ARG A 73 -1.13 -3.45 4.20
N ILE A 74 -0.99 -2.80 5.36
CA ILE A 74 -1.14 -1.34 5.51
C ILE A 74 -0.03 -0.63 4.72
N ALA A 75 1.23 -1.03 4.93
CA ALA A 75 2.36 -0.46 4.19
C ALA A 75 2.26 -0.73 2.69
N TRP A 76 1.80 -1.92 2.28
CA TRP A 76 1.61 -2.24 0.87
C TRP A 76 0.57 -1.33 0.22
N LEU A 77 -0.57 -1.04 0.87
CA LEU A 77 -1.58 -0.11 0.35
C LEU A 77 -1.00 1.30 0.14
N GLY A 78 -0.19 1.79 1.07
CA GLY A 78 0.51 3.06 0.93
C GLY A 78 1.45 3.07 -0.29
N GLN A 79 2.31 2.06 -0.40
CA GLN A 79 3.27 1.93 -1.50
C GLN A 79 2.56 1.76 -2.86
N ALA A 80 1.50 0.97 -2.91
CA ALA A 80 0.75 0.69 -4.13
C ALA A 80 0.02 1.94 -4.62
N SER A 81 -0.57 2.69 -3.70
CA SER A 81 -1.24 3.96 -4.02
C SER A 81 -0.27 4.98 -4.60
N LEU A 82 0.95 5.08 -4.07
CA LEU A 82 1.97 5.95 -4.62
C LEU A 82 2.40 5.51 -6.02
N CYS A 83 2.68 4.22 -6.20
CA CYS A 83 3.07 3.67 -7.49
C CYS A 83 1.98 3.93 -8.54
N TYR A 84 0.72 3.70 -8.19
CA TYR A 84 -0.43 3.98 -9.04
C TYR A 84 -0.52 5.47 -9.41
N ALA A 85 -0.51 6.36 -8.41
CA ALA A 85 -0.81 7.78 -8.62
C ALA A 85 0.35 8.58 -9.22
N LYS A 86 1.59 8.16 -8.98
CA LYS A 86 2.80 8.95 -9.29
C LYS A 86 3.87 8.19 -10.08
N GLY A 87 3.70 6.89 -10.32
CA GLY A 87 4.72 6.07 -10.98
C GLY A 87 6.01 5.95 -10.16
N ILE A 88 5.92 6.07 -8.83
CA ILE A 88 7.07 5.97 -7.92
C ILE A 88 7.07 4.57 -7.25
N PRO A 89 8.15 3.78 -7.42
CA PRO A 89 8.24 2.42 -6.87
C PRO A 89 8.27 2.34 -5.34
N ALA A 90 8.01 1.14 -4.82
CA ALA A 90 7.95 0.87 -3.39
C ALA A 90 9.27 1.08 -2.63
N ARG A 91 10.43 1.10 -3.32
CA ARG A 91 11.74 1.36 -2.68
C ARG A 91 11.80 2.70 -1.96
N PHE A 92 10.98 3.67 -2.36
CA PHE A 92 10.95 5.02 -1.79
C PHE A 92 10.05 5.14 -0.55
N ARG A 93 9.62 4.01 0.04
CA ARG A 93 8.82 3.94 1.28
C ARG A 93 9.38 4.69 2.48
N GLY A 94 10.67 5.04 2.46
CA GLY A 94 11.29 5.90 3.48
C GLY A 94 10.63 7.28 3.61
N GLY A 95 9.87 7.73 2.61
CA GLY A 95 9.08 8.96 2.70
C GLY A 95 7.99 8.93 3.77
N PHE A 96 7.55 7.75 4.21
CA PHE A 96 6.66 7.61 5.37
C PHE A 96 7.27 8.22 6.65
N ASN A 97 8.59 8.12 6.82
CA ASN A 97 9.28 8.66 8.01
C ASN A 97 9.38 10.19 8.02
N LEU A 98 8.99 10.87 6.94
CA LEU A 98 8.91 12.33 6.88
C LEU A 98 7.58 12.87 7.43
N LEU A 99 6.64 11.98 7.76
CA LEU A 99 5.36 12.32 8.37
C LEU A 99 5.51 12.44 9.88
N SER A 100 4.73 13.33 10.50
CA SER A 100 4.55 13.32 11.95
C SER A 100 3.85 12.04 12.42
N GLU A 101 3.94 11.70 13.72
CA GLU A 101 3.23 10.53 14.25
C GLU A 101 1.71 10.59 14.01
N GLU A 102 1.11 11.79 14.11
CA GLU A 102 -0.32 12.00 13.84
C GLU A 102 -0.66 11.80 12.36
N GLU A 103 0.20 12.27 11.45
CA GLU A 103 0.04 12.07 10.01
C GLU A 103 0.19 10.58 9.64
N GLN A 104 1.16 9.88 10.25
CA GLN A 104 1.36 8.44 10.08
C GLN A 104 0.15 7.65 10.56
N ASP A 105 -0.38 7.98 11.74
CA ASP A 105 -1.58 7.34 12.28
C ASP A 105 -2.81 7.59 11.39
N THR A 106 -2.98 8.82 10.90
CA THR A 106 -4.08 9.17 9.99
C THR A 106 -4.00 8.40 8.67
N ALA A 107 -2.81 8.34 8.05
CA ALA A 107 -2.59 7.56 6.84
C ALA A 107 -2.81 6.05 7.07
N ASN A 108 -2.30 5.50 8.18
CA ASN A 108 -2.50 4.11 8.56
C ASN A 108 -3.99 3.78 8.76
N LYS A 109 -4.74 4.64 9.46
CA LYS A 109 -6.19 4.49 9.67
C LYS A 109 -6.96 4.51 8.35
N SER A 110 -6.57 5.37 7.41
CA SER A 110 -7.16 5.40 6.07
C SER A 110 -6.87 4.10 5.31
N ALA A 111 -5.62 3.61 5.32
CA ALA A 111 -5.28 2.31 4.73
C ALA A 111 -6.02 1.13 5.39
N LEU A 112 -6.18 1.14 6.73
CA LEU A 112 -6.96 0.13 7.45
C LEU A 112 -8.43 0.14 7.04
N LYS A 113 -9.04 1.33 6.88
CA LYS A 113 -10.41 1.48 6.36
C LYS A 113 -10.56 0.79 5.01
N PHE A 114 -9.60 0.95 4.09
CA PHE A 114 -9.62 0.30 2.78
C PHE A 114 -9.36 -1.20 2.84
N LEU A 115 -8.43 -1.66 3.68
CA LEU A 115 -8.23 -3.07 3.95
C LEU A 115 -9.51 -3.73 4.48
N ASN A 116 -10.21 -3.08 5.41
CA ASN A 116 -11.46 -3.59 5.98
C ASN A 116 -12.59 -3.63 4.96
N LYS A 117 -12.70 -2.62 4.08
CA LYS A 117 -13.64 -2.67 2.94
C LYS A 117 -13.37 -3.89 2.06
N TRP A 118 -12.10 -4.13 1.72
CA TRP A 118 -11.71 -5.28 0.91
C TRP A 118 -12.05 -6.61 1.62
N LEU A 119 -11.74 -6.73 2.92
CA LEU A 119 -12.04 -7.91 3.73
C LEU A 119 -13.54 -8.22 3.80
N VAL A 120 -14.36 -7.20 4.07
CA VAL A 120 -15.83 -7.36 4.13
C VAL A 120 -16.39 -7.80 2.78
N ASN A 121 -15.89 -7.23 1.67
CA ASN A 121 -16.28 -7.63 0.32
C ASN A 121 -15.92 -9.10 0.00
N HIS A 122 -14.99 -9.69 0.75
CA HIS A 122 -14.59 -11.10 0.66
C HIS A 122 -15.10 -11.95 1.84
N GLY A 123 -16.14 -11.48 2.53
CA GLY A 123 -16.81 -12.23 3.60
C GLY A 123 -15.98 -12.42 4.87
N GLN A 124 -14.96 -11.58 5.09
CA GLN A 124 -14.15 -11.58 6.31
C GLN A 124 -14.61 -10.49 7.27
N GLN A 125 -14.27 -10.65 8.55
CA GLN A 125 -14.49 -9.61 9.55
C GLN A 125 -13.45 -8.48 9.41
N PRO A 126 -13.84 -7.22 9.70
CA PRO A 126 -12.89 -6.12 9.77
C PRO A 126 -11.89 -6.33 10.91
N LEU A 127 -10.70 -5.75 10.76
CA LEU A 127 -9.61 -5.81 11.72
C LEU A 127 -9.46 -4.49 12.46
N THR A 128 -8.92 -4.56 13.68
CA THR A 128 -8.33 -3.42 14.37
C THR A 128 -6.93 -3.11 13.83
N MET A 129 -6.38 -1.93 14.13
CA MET A 129 -5.01 -1.59 13.75
C MET A 129 -4.00 -2.57 14.34
N GLU A 130 -4.16 -2.91 15.62
CA GLU A 130 -3.33 -3.88 16.33
C GLU A 130 -3.33 -5.25 15.63
N GLN A 131 -4.50 -5.75 15.22
CA GLN A 131 -4.61 -7.03 14.50
C GLN A 131 -4.01 -6.98 13.09
N ALA A 132 -4.09 -5.83 12.42
CA ALA A 132 -3.49 -5.64 11.11
C ALA A 132 -1.96 -5.58 11.18
N GLN A 133 -1.40 -5.08 12.27
CA GLN A 133 0.05 -4.97 12.51
C GLN A 133 0.65 -6.24 13.12
N SER A 134 0.02 -6.84 14.14
CA SER A 134 0.61 -7.95 14.92
C SER A 134 0.88 -9.23 14.11
N LYS A 135 0.07 -9.50 13.08
CA LYS A 135 0.29 -10.64 12.18
C LYS A 135 1.55 -10.49 11.32
N THR A 136 2.11 -9.29 11.22
CA THR A 136 3.40 -9.03 10.58
C THR A 136 4.57 -9.37 11.50
N GLU A 137 4.41 -9.18 12.82
CA GLU A 137 5.50 -9.37 13.81
C GLU A 137 5.63 -10.81 14.30
N ALA A 138 4.55 -11.61 14.24
CA ALA A 138 4.48 -12.98 14.75
C ALA A 138 5.32 -14.04 13.98
N ASN A 139 6.24 -13.63 13.10
CA ASN A 139 7.14 -14.52 12.33
C ASN A 139 8.63 -14.17 12.49
N LEU A 140 9.02 -13.59 13.63
CA LEU A 140 10.44 -13.27 13.94
C LEU A 140 11.07 -14.19 15.01
N TYR A 141 10.44 -15.31 15.35
CA TYR A 141 10.98 -16.35 16.23
C TYR A 141 10.69 -17.74 15.66
#